data_AF-A4G102-F1
#
_entry.id   AF-A4G102-F1
#
_cell.length_a   1.000
_cell.length_b   1.000
_cell.length_c   1.000
_cell.angle_alpha   90.00
_cell.angle_beta   90.00
_cell.angle_gamma   90.00
#
_symmetry.space_group_name_H-M   'P 1'
#
loop_
_entity.id
_entity.type
_entity.pdbx_description
1 polymer ?
#
loop_
_entity_poly.entity_id
_entity_poly.type
_entity_poly.pdbx_seq_one_letter_code
_entity_poly.pdbx_strand_id
1 'polypeptide(L)'
;MENNISNIRKTFLLCREVSAKDIRYYLYKLENLGEINPEVLAKAENCEKPKKLLLTLGKHDRRIVEKYGKMTNTLLNYQLITEYPEGVEYE
;
A
#
# COMPACT_ATOMS: atom_id res chain seq x y z
N MET A 1 12.54 3.32 -30.02
CA MET A 1 11.58 4.08 -29.18
C MET A 1 12.07 4.00 -27.74
N GLU A 2 12.81 5.00 -27.28
CA GLU A 2 13.17 5.11 -25.87
C GLU A 2 11.88 5.43 -25.10
N ASN A 3 11.38 4.45 -24.36
CA ASN A 3 10.29 4.68 -23.43
C ASN A 3 10.80 5.66 -22.38
N ASN A 4 10.36 6.91 -22.49
CA ASN A 4 10.58 7.95 -21.51
C ASN A 4 9.89 7.51 -20.22
N ILE A 5 10.60 6.76 -19.37
CA ILE A 5 10.09 6.35 -18.07
C ILE A 5 10.09 7.61 -17.22
N SER A 6 8.99 8.36 -17.28
CA SER A 6 8.75 9.41 -16.30
C SER A 6 8.84 8.78 -14.92
N ASN A 7 9.73 9.34 -14.09
CA ASN A 7 9.92 8.89 -12.71
C ASN A 7 8.71 9.36 -11.89
N ILE A 8 7.60 8.63 -11.98
CA ILE A 8 6.39 8.91 -11.22
C ILE A 8 6.67 8.59 -9.76
N ARG A 9 6.62 9.62 -8.92
CA ARG A 9 6.73 9.50 -7.47
C ARG A 9 5.35 9.60 -6.85
N LYS A 10 5.07 8.75 -5.87
CA LYS A 10 3.81 8.78 -5.13
C LYS A 10 4.11 8.73 -3.64
N THR A 11 3.40 9.57 -2.89
CA THR A 11 3.41 9.54 -1.42
C THR A 11 2.31 8.62 -0.94
N PHE A 12 2.64 7.72 -0.03
CA PHE A 12 1.71 6.87 0.70
C PHE A 12 1.62 7.34 2.15
N LEU A 13 0.41 7.32 2.69
CA LEU A 13 0.09 7.65 4.08
C LEU A 13 -0.24 6.34 4.81
N LEU A 14 0.49 6.05 5.88
CA LEU A 14 0.56 4.70 6.45
C LEU A 14 0.21 4.73 7.93
N CYS A 15 -0.58 3.73 8.38
CA CYS A 15 -0.93 3.59 9.79
C CYS A 15 0.28 3.26 10.68
N ARG A 16 1.37 2.78 10.07
CA ARG A 16 2.58 2.36 10.78
C ARG A 16 3.84 2.61 9.96
N GLU A 17 4.97 2.49 10.63
CA GLU A 17 6.27 2.60 10.00
C GLU A 17 6.60 1.33 9.22
N VAL A 18 6.95 1.51 7.95
CA VAL A 18 7.37 0.43 7.04
C VAL A 18 8.39 0.97 6.05
N SER A 19 9.20 0.07 5.50
CA SER A 19 10.21 0.40 4.50
C SER A 19 9.62 0.49 3.09
N ALA A 20 10.39 1.06 2.16
CA ALA A 20 10.03 1.07 0.75
C ALA A 20 9.91 -0.34 0.16
N LYS A 21 10.65 -1.32 0.70
CA LYS A 21 10.57 -2.74 0.30
C LYS A 21 9.21 -3.32 0.69
N ASP A 22 8.74 -3.00 1.88
CA ASP A 22 7.45 -3.48 2.39
C ASP A 22 6.30 -2.91 1.55
N ILE A 23 6.34 -1.63 1.20
CA ILE A 23 5.32 -1.03 0.33
C ILE A 23 5.28 -1.73 -1.04
N ARG A 24 6.43 -2.04 -1.63
CA ARG A 24 6.48 -2.79 -2.90
C ARG A 24 5.87 -4.18 -2.75
N TYR A 25 6.18 -4.87 -1.66
CA TYR A 25 5.62 -6.18 -1.36
C TYR A 25 4.09 -6.13 -1.20
N TYR A 26 3.56 -5.15 -0.46
CA TYR A 26 2.12 -5.01 -0.27
C TYR A 26 1.40 -4.54 -1.53
N LEU A 27 2.01 -3.68 -2.35
CA LEU A 27 1.48 -3.35 -3.68
C LEU A 27 1.35 -4.62 -4.54
N TYR A 28 2.37 -5.49 -4.54
CA TYR A 28 2.31 -6.77 -5.25
C TYR A 28 1.15 -7.65 -4.77
N LYS A 29 0.92 -7.74 -3.45
CA LYS A 29 -0.24 -8.45 -2.89
C LYS A 29 -1.58 -7.90 -3.37
N LEU A 30 -1.69 -6.60 -3.65
CA LEU A 30 -2.91 -6.01 -4.21
C LEU A 30 -3.22 -6.48 -5.63
N GLU A 31 -2.25 -6.99 -6.40
CA GLU A 31 -2.51 -7.50 -7.74
C GLU A 31 -3.57 -8.62 -7.72
N ASN A 32 -3.47 -9.49 -6.72
CA ASN A 32 -4.32 -10.65 -6.50
C ASN A 32 -5.22 -10.47 -5.27
N LEU A 33 -5.71 -9.25 -5.03
CA LEU A 33 -6.62 -8.97 -3.93
C LEU A 33 -7.90 -9.81 -4.10
N GLY A 34 -8.09 -10.78 -3.20
CA GLY A 34 -9.28 -11.62 -3.14
C GLY A 34 -10.41 -10.95 -2.38
N GLU A 35 -11.17 -11.75 -1.64
CA GLU A 35 -12.25 -11.24 -0.77
C GLU A 35 -11.70 -10.27 0.29
N ILE A 36 -12.38 -9.14 0.43
CA ILE A 36 -12.01 -8.09 1.39
C ILE A 36 -12.89 -8.24 2.62
N ASN A 37 -12.25 -8.31 3.81
CA ASN A 37 -12.98 -8.22 5.07
C ASN A 37 -13.46 -6.76 5.29
N PRO A 38 -14.78 -6.50 5.34
CA PRO A 38 -15.31 -5.15 5.49
C PRO A 38 -14.88 -4.44 6.78
N GLU A 39 -14.72 -5.19 7.88
CA GLU A 39 -14.31 -4.63 9.18
C GLU A 39 -12.85 -4.15 9.12
N VAL A 40 -11.97 -4.93 8.51
CA VAL A 40 -10.56 -4.55 8.36
C VAL A 40 -10.42 -3.39 7.37
N LEU A 41 -11.25 -3.36 6.32
CA LEU A 41 -11.28 -2.23 5.39
C LEU A 41 -11.72 -0.93 6.09
N ALA A 42 -12.75 -1.01 6.94
CA ALA A 42 -13.18 0.12 7.74
C ALA A 42 -12.08 0.60 8.69
N LYS A 43 -11.34 -0.32 9.33
CA LYS A 43 -10.16 0.02 10.15
C LYS A 43 -9.07 0.71 9.31
N ALA A 44 -8.76 0.22 8.12
CA ALA A 44 -7.76 0.80 7.24
C ALA A 44 -8.11 2.23 6.78
N GLU A 45 -9.39 2.48 6.49
CA GLU A 45 -9.87 3.81 6.12
C GLU A 45 -9.75 4.79 7.30
N ASN A 46 -10.15 4.35 8.50
CA ASN A 46 -10.24 5.20 9.68
C ASN A 46 -8.97 5.27 10.54
N CYS A 47 -7.96 4.44 10.28
CA CYS A 47 -6.70 4.51 11.03
C CYS A 47 -6.06 5.89 10.89
N GLU A 48 -5.41 6.37 11.95
CA GLU A 48 -4.49 7.49 11.84
C GLU A 48 -3.31 7.09 10.96
N LYS A 49 -2.90 7.96 10.03
CA LYS A 49 -1.83 7.70 9.06
C LYS A 49 -0.67 8.67 9.24
N PRO A 50 0.00 8.69 10.40
CA PRO A 50 1.00 9.71 10.71
C PRO A 50 2.28 9.56 9.87
N LYS A 51 2.52 8.36 9.33
CA LYS A 51 3.73 8.05 8.57
C LYS A 51 3.51 8.35 7.08
N LYS A 52 4.50 9.00 6.46
CA LYS A 52 4.51 9.32 5.03
C LYS A 52 5.70 8.64 4.38
N LEU A 53 5.47 7.92 3.29
CA LEU A 53 6.55 7.32 2.49
C LEU A 53 6.45 7.77 1.05
N LEU A 54 7.52 8.36 0.53
CA LEU A 54 7.65 8.71 -0.88
C LEU A 54 8.29 7.53 -1.63
N LEU A 55 7.60 7.00 -2.63
CA LEU A 55 8.09 5.89 -3.46
C LEU A 55 8.15 6.29 -4.93
N THR A 56 9.30 6.05 -5.57
CA THR A 56 9.40 6.07 -7.03
C THR A 56 8.81 4.78 -7.59
N LEU A 57 7.77 4.91 -8.40
CA LEU A 57 6.99 3.78 -8.91
C LEU A 57 7.66 3.14 -10.12
N GLY A 58 7.90 1.83 -10.02
CA GLY A 58 8.29 1.00 -11.16
C GLY A 58 7.14 0.81 -12.15
N LYS A 59 7.39 0.09 -13.25
CA LYS A 59 6.33 -0.25 -14.22
C LYS A 59 5.20 -1.05 -13.56
N HIS A 60 5.53 -1.99 -12.68
CA HIS A 60 4.57 -2.83 -11.99
C HIS A 60 3.76 -2.05 -10.94
N ASP A 61 4.45 -1.34 -10.04
CA ASP A 61 3.81 -0.49 -9.03
C ASP A 61 2.81 0.49 -9.64
N ARG A 62 3.15 1.08 -10.80
CA ARG A 62 2.26 1.99 -11.53
C ARG A 62 0.96 1.33 -11.95
N ARG A 63 1.02 0.12 -12.53
CA ARG A 63 -0.19 -0.61 -12.96
C ARG A 63 -1.15 -0.84 -11.80
N ILE A 64 -0.61 -1.18 -10.62
CA ILE A 64 -1.43 -1.40 -9.42
C ILE A 64 -2.05 -0.08 -8.93
N VAL A 65 -1.24 0.98 -8.84
CA VAL A 65 -1.70 2.31 -8.45
C VAL A 65 -2.76 2.86 -9.41
N GLU A 66 -2.62 2.60 -10.71
CA GLU A 66 -3.60 3.00 -11.73
C GLU A 66 -4.88 2.16 -11.64
N LYS A 67 -4.77 0.85 -11.41
CA LYS A 67 -5.91 -0.07 -11.22
C LYS A 67 -6.81 0.36 -10.06
N TYR A 68 -6.22 0.70 -8.91
CA TYR A 68 -6.99 1.04 -7.69
C TYR A 68 -7.13 2.54 -7.44
N GLY A 69 -6.38 3.38 -8.15
CA GLY A 69 -6.46 4.84 -8.07
C GLY A 69 -6.29 5.35 -6.63
N LYS A 70 -7.30 6.10 -6.15
CA LYS A 70 -7.33 6.67 -4.80
C LYS A 70 -7.38 5.60 -3.70
N MET A 71 -8.04 4.47 -3.96
CA MET A 71 -8.17 3.38 -2.99
C MET A 71 -6.86 2.66 -2.71
N THR A 72 -5.84 2.83 -3.56
CA THR A 72 -4.53 2.18 -3.38
C THR A 72 -3.97 2.40 -1.98
N ASN A 73 -4.11 3.61 -1.43
CA ASN A 73 -3.57 3.91 -0.09
C ASN A 73 -4.34 3.16 1.01
N THR A 74 -5.66 3.13 0.95
CA THR A 74 -6.51 2.39 1.89
C THR A 74 -6.24 0.90 1.81
N LEU A 75 -6.15 0.35 0.59
CA LEU A 75 -5.86 -1.08 0.37
C LEU A 75 -4.45 -1.48 0.85
N LEU A 76 -3.47 -0.59 0.72
CA LEU A 76 -2.15 -0.78 1.31
C LEU A 76 -2.22 -0.88 2.83
N ASN A 77 -2.97 0.01 3.47
CA ASN A 77 -3.18 -0.04 4.91
C ASN A 77 -4.00 -1.26 5.35
N TYR A 78 -4.96 -1.70 4.53
CA TYR A 78 -5.68 -2.96 4.75
C TYR A 78 -4.73 -4.15 4.81
N GLN A 79 -3.79 -4.26 3.87
CA GLN A 79 -2.78 -5.32 3.87
C GLN A 79 -1.88 -5.23 5.10
N LEU A 80 -1.46 -4.01 5.48
CA LEU A 80 -0.64 -3.79 6.67
C LEU A 80 -1.34 -4.21 7.98
N ILE A 81 -2.63 -3.92 8.12
CA ILE A 81 -3.42 -4.31 9.29
C ILE A 81 -3.67 -5.82 9.31
N THR A 82 -3.93 -6.41 8.14
CA THR A 82 -4.18 -7.85 8.02
C THR A 82 -2.95 -8.66 8.44
N GLU A 83 -1.76 -8.22 8.05
CA GLU A 83 -0.51 -8.95 8.29
C GLU A 83 0.11 -8.66 9.67
N TYR A 84 -0.24 -7.52 10.27
CA TYR A 84 0.18 -7.16 11.62
C TYR A 84 -1.01 -6.68 12.45
N PRO A 85 -1.82 -7.61 12.98
CA PRO A 85 -2.90 -7.28 13.89
C PRO A 85 -2.34 -6.54 15.13
N GLU A 86 -3.07 -5.55 15.62
CA GLU A 86 -2.73 -4.90 16.89
C GLU A 86 -2.61 -5.94 18.02
N GLY A 87 -1.56 -5.82 18.84
CA GLY A 87 -1.31 -6.72 19.98
C GLY A 87 -0.44 -7.95 19.70
N VAL A 88 0.12 -8.08 18.50
CA VAL A 88 1.12 -9.14 18.18
C VAL A 88 2.50 -8.50 18.03
N GLU A 89 3.37 -8.73 19.01
CA GLU A 89 4.80 -8.45 18.88
C GLU A 89 5.43 -9.54 17.99
N TYR A 90 6.12 -9.12 16.94
CA TYR A 90 6.89 -10.03 16.09
C TYR A 90 8.37 -9.86 16.48
N GLU A 91 8.95 -10.90 17.05
CA GLU A 91 10.37 -11.01 17.43
C GLU A 91 11.34 -10.87 16.25
#